data_AF-A0A3Q0FHA8-F1
#
_entry.id   AF-A0A3Q0FHA8-F1
#
_cell.length_a   1.000
_cell.length_b   1.000
_cell.length_c   1.000
_cell.angle_alpha   90.00
_cell.angle_beta   90.00
_cell.angle_gamma   90.00
#
_symmetry.space_group_name_H-M   'P 1'
#
loop_
_entity.id
_entity.type
_entity.pdbx_description
1 polymer ?
#
loop_
_entity_poly.entity_id
_entity_poly.type
_entity_poly.pdbx_seq_one_letter_code
_entity_poly.pdbx_strand_id
1 'polypeptide(L)'
;MLRARVQFLLGILLLASLSISFGILHWEHQESQEESDSRGQNNPFYFSSHKRFHTLFKNQYGHLRVLHRFDQRFGQILNLENYRVVQFKSKPNTLLLPHHADADFLLVVLNGRAILTLVNPDGRDSYILEQGHAQKIPAGTTFFLVNPNDNDNLRIIKLAIPVNNPHRFQNFFLSSTEAQQSYLRGFSKNILEASFDSDFKEIDRVLFGEERQQQHGEESQEEGVIVELKREQIRELIKHAKSSSRKELSSQDEPFNLRNNNPIYSNKFGRWYEITPERNPQLKDLDVFISSVDMEEVEHFFLHLTRLILYLPILF
;
A
#
# COMPACT_ATOMS: atom_id res chain seq x y z
N MET A 1 -38.44 50.51 10.09
CA MET A 1 -38.77 49.11 9.76
C MET A 1 -38.00 48.70 8.52
N LEU A 2 -36.76 48.21 8.68
CA LEU A 2 -35.98 47.64 7.58
C LEU A 2 -36.35 46.15 7.44
N ARG A 3 -36.98 45.78 6.32
CA ARG A 3 -37.14 44.38 5.91
C ARG A 3 -35.87 43.94 5.20
N ALA A 4 -35.04 43.16 5.88
CA ALA A 4 -33.95 42.42 5.25
C ALA A 4 -34.55 41.25 4.45
N ARG A 5 -34.30 41.24 3.13
CA ARG A 5 -34.50 40.07 2.27
C ARG A 5 -33.32 39.14 2.48
N VAL A 6 -33.54 38.01 3.15
CA VAL A 6 -32.58 36.90 3.18
C VAL A 6 -32.85 36.03 1.95
N GLN A 7 -31.91 35.99 1.03
CA GLN A 7 -31.90 35.06 -0.09
C GLN A 7 -31.66 33.64 0.47
N PHE A 8 -32.62 32.74 0.24
CA PHE A 8 -32.42 31.31 0.45
C PHE A 8 -31.43 30.81 -0.62
N LEU A 9 -30.16 30.63 -0.23
CA LEU A 9 -29.23 29.80 -0.98
C LEU A 9 -29.56 28.34 -0.67
N LEU A 10 -29.98 27.66 -1.72
CA LEU A 10 -30.33 26.25 -1.83
C LEU A 10 -29.16 25.37 -1.34
N GLY A 11 -29.15 25.02 -0.07
CA GLY A 11 -28.28 23.98 0.47
C GLY A 11 -28.85 22.62 0.10
N ILE A 12 -28.28 21.96 -0.92
CA ILE A 12 -28.57 20.57 -1.23
C ILE A 12 -28.08 19.72 -0.05
N LEU A 13 -29.03 19.34 0.80
CA LEU A 13 -28.87 18.44 1.92
C LEU A 13 -28.77 17.00 1.37
N LEU A 14 -27.57 16.54 1.02
CA LEU A 14 -27.33 15.12 0.73
C LEU A 14 -27.04 14.37 2.04
N LEU A 15 -28.11 13.95 2.71
CA LEU A 15 -28.08 12.88 3.69
C LEU A 15 -27.94 11.54 2.94
N ALA A 16 -26.71 11.12 2.67
CA ALA A 16 -26.41 9.75 2.28
C ALA A 16 -25.69 9.07 3.43
N SER A 17 -26.49 8.52 4.35
CA SER A 17 -26.06 7.69 5.46
C SER A 17 -25.88 6.24 4.99
N LEU A 18 -24.65 5.73 4.99
CA LEU A 18 -24.37 4.29 5.06
C LEU A 18 -23.13 4.07 5.91
N SER A 19 -23.35 3.82 7.20
CA SER A 19 -22.35 3.24 8.10
C SER A 19 -22.20 1.75 7.75
N ILE A 20 -20.97 1.33 7.46
CA ILE A 20 -20.65 -0.07 7.16
C ILE A 20 -19.76 -0.57 8.30
N SER A 21 -20.37 -1.31 9.21
CA SER A 21 -19.65 -2.06 10.24
C SER A 21 -19.19 -3.38 9.62
N PHE A 22 -17.88 -3.56 9.47
CA PHE A 22 -17.29 -4.86 9.16
C PHE A 22 -17.06 -5.62 10.47
N GLY A 23 -17.93 -6.58 10.79
CA GLY A 23 -17.61 -7.67 11.72
C GLY A 23 -17.26 -8.91 10.91
N ILE A 24 -16.06 -9.46 11.09
CA ILE A 24 -15.73 -10.81 10.62
C ILE A 24 -15.53 -11.67 11.87
N LEU A 25 -16.43 -12.63 12.02
CA LEU A 25 -16.35 -13.75 12.96
C LEU A 25 -15.12 -14.60 12.61
N HIS A 26 -14.32 -14.96 13.62
CA HIS A 26 -13.15 -15.81 13.47
C HIS A 26 -13.58 -17.21 12.97
N TRP A 27 -13.13 -17.63 11.79
CA TRP A 27 -13.23 -19.02 11.32
C TRP A 27 -11.86 -19.45 10.82
N GLU A 28 -11.19 -20.27 11.60
CA GLU A 28 -9.97 -20.96 11.23
C GLU A 28 -10.33 -22.36 10.72
N HIS A 29 -9.83 -22.71 9.53
CA HIS A 29 -9.82 -24.03 8.90
C HIS A 29 -11.15 -24.81 8.79
N GLN A 30 -11.86 -24.61 7.68
CA GLN A 30 -12.35 -25.76 6.89
C GLN A 30 -12.62 -25.37 5.44
N GLU A 31 -11.86 -25.97 4.52
CA GLU A 31 -12.27 -26.18 3.13
C GLU A 31 -13.59 -26.96 3.12
N SER A 32 -14.72 -26.26 2.95
CA SER A 32 -15.93 -26.71 2.25
C SER A 32 -17.12 -25.84 2.64
N GLN A 33 -17.54 -24.99 1.71
CA GLN A 33 -18.93 -24.78 1.26
C GLN A 33 -19.05 -23.39 0.63
N GLU A 34 -19.19 -23.39 -0.69
CA GLU A 34 -19.77 -22.29 -1.44
C GLU A 34 -21.24 -22.12 -1.03
N GLU A 35 -21.50 -21.56 0.14
CA GLU A 35 -22.81 -20.99 0.41
C GLU A 35 -22.88 -19.61 -0.24
N SER A 36 -23.88 -19.49 -1.12
CA SER A 36 -24.21 -18.31 -1.89
C SER A 36 -24.45 -17.10 -0.99
N ASP A 37 -23.39 -16.34 -0.73
CA ASP A 37 -23.47 -15.06 -0.02
C ASP A 37 -24.10 -14.00 -0.94
N SER A 38 -25.42 -14.08 -1.06
CA SER A 38 -26.28 -13.24 -1.90
C SER A 38 -26.50 -11.84 -1.28
N ARG A 39 -26.29 -11.69 0.03
CA ARG A 39 -26.44 -10.40 0.74
C ARG A 39 -25.25 -9.47 0.52
N GLY A 40 -24.01 -10.00 0.53
CA GLY A 40 -22.80 -9.22 0.26
C GLY A 40 -22.62 -8.82 -1.22
N GLN A 41 -23.19 -9.59 -2.16
CA GLN A 41 -23.06 -9.30 -3.59
C GLN A 41 -23.77 -8.01 -4.02
N ASN A 42 -24.92 -7.73 -3.40
CA ASN A 42 -25.78 -6.58 -3.71
C ASN A 42 -25.41 -5.29 -2.96
N ASN A 43 -24.58 -5.34 -1.92
CA ASN A 43 -24.10 -4.12 -1.26
C ASN A 43 -22.94 -3.51 -2.07
N PRO A 44 -23.13 -2.32 -2.69
CA PRO A 44 -22.09 -1.71 -3.53
C PRO A 44 -20.88 -1.23 -2.73
N PHE A 45 -21.01 -1.05 -1.42
CA PHE A 45 -19.93 -0.61 -0.55
C PHE A 45 -19.16 -1.77 0.11
N TYR A 46 -19.62 -3.00 -0.07
CA TYR A 46 -18.91 -4.18 0.39
C TYR A 46 -17.96 -4.70 -0.70
N PHE A 47 -16.67 -4.77 -0.35
CA PHE A 47 -15.59 -5.24 -1.22
C PHE A 47 -14.98 -6.53 -0.65
N SER A 48 -15.48 -7.68 -1.12
CA SER A 48 -14.92 -8.99 -0.74
C SER A 48 -13.45 -9.13 -1.14
N SER A 49 -12.59 -9.48 -0.18
CA SER A 49 -11.16 -9.71 -0.38
C SER A 49 -10.84 -10.78 -1.43
N HIS A 50 -11.74 -11.76 -1.60
CA HIS A 50 -11.56 -12.88 -2.54
C HIS A 50 -12.00 -12.54 -3.97
N LYS A 51 -13.04 -11.73 -4.14
CA LYS A 51 -13.69 -11.50 -5.45
C LYS A 51 -13.38 -10.12 -6.06
N ARG A 52 -12.86 -9.17 -5.29
CA ARG A 52 -12.77 -7.75 -5.69
C ARG A 52 -11.35 -7.21 -5.78
N PHE A 53 -10.36 -8.09 -5.64
CA PHE A 53 -8.96 -7.76 -5.81
C PHE A 53 -8.44 -8.39 -7.10
N HIS A 54 -7.86 -7.55 -7.96
CA HIS A 54 -7.09 -7.99 -9.11
C HIS A 54 -5.63 -8.19 -8.70
N THR A 55 -5.06 -9.35 -9.03
CA THR A 55 -3.65 -9.65 -8.73
C THR A 55 -2.75 -9.02 -9.77
N LEU A 56 -1.90 -8.08 -9.35
CA LEU A 56 -0.88 -7.48 -10.23
C LEU A 56 0.34 -8.40 -10.39
N PHE A 57 0.73 -9.08 -9.31
CA PHE A 57 1.83 -10.03 -9.31
C PHE A 57 1.62 -11.07 -8.20
N LYS A 58 2.04 -12.31 -8.45
CA LYS A 58 2.06 -13.37 -7.45
C LYS A 58 3.12 -14.41 -7.81
N ASN A 59 3.89 -14.83 -6.82
CA ASN A 59 4.74 -16.01 -6.88
C ASN A 59 4.72 -16.74 -5.53
N GLN A 60 5.64 -17.69 -5.34
CA GLN A 60 5.76 -18.45 -4.09
C GLN A 60 6.13 -17.61 -2.86
N TYR A 61 6.70 -16.42 -3.05
CA TYR A 61 7.18 -15.53 -1.99
C TYR A 61 6.17 -14.48 -1.56
N GLY A 62 5.16 -14.19 -2.37
CA GLY A 62 4.17 -13.19 -2.02
C GLY A 62 3.22 -12.82 -3.15
N HIS A 63 2.43 -11.78 -2.91
CA HIS A 63 1.55 -11.21 -3.92
C HIS A 63 1.32 -9.71 -3.73
N LEU A 64 1.07 -9.05 -4.85
CA LEU A 64 0.58 -7.68 -4.94
C LEU A 64 -0.81 -7.69 -5.59
N ARG A 65 -1.80 -7.14 -4.91
CA ARG A 65 -3.18 -7.08 -5.39
C ARG A 65 -3.72 -5.65 -5.30
N VAL A 66 -4.59 -5.28 -6.22
CA VAL A 66 -5.26 -3.96 -6.22
C VAL A 66 -6.76 -4.17 -6.23
N LEU A 67 -7.45 -3.44 -5.36
CA LEU A 67 -8.90 -3.44 -5.29
C LEU A 67 -9.50 -2.86 -6.59
N HIS A 68 -10.61 -3.44 -7.04
CA HIS A 68 -11.42 -2.84 -8.12
C HIS A 68 -11.78 -1.39 -7.77
N ARG A 69 -11.95 -0.57 -8.81
CA ARG A 69 -12.25 0.86 -8.59
C ARG A 69 -13.58 1.03 -7.85
N PHE A 70 -13.66 2.05 -7.01
CA PHE A 70 -14.86 2.35 -6.24
C PHE A 70 -16.03 2.80 -7.13
N ASP A 71 -15.73 3.61 -8.14
CA ASP A 71 -16.72 4.23 -9.03
C ASP A 71 -17.34 3.23 -10.05
N GLN A 72 -16.69 2.10 -10.32
CA GLN A 72 -17.18 1.07 -11.23
C GLN A 72 -18.47 0.38 -10.77
N ARG A 73 -18.76 0.37 -9.47
CA ARG A 73 -20.00 -0.24 -8.94
C ARG A 73 -21.16 0.74 -8.83
N PHE A 74 -20.88 2.04 -8.67
CA PHE A 74 -21.90 2.98 -8.24
C PHE A 74 -21.55 4.42 -8.63
N GLY A 75 -22.44 5.07 -9.40
CA GLY A 75 -22.28 6.46 -9.82
C GLY A 75 -22.34 7.51 -8.70
N GLN A 76 -22.54 7.10 -7.43
CA GLN A 76 -22.55 8.02 -6.28
C GLN A 76 -21.21 8.08 -5.52
N ILE A 77 -20.23 7.21 -5.83
CA ILE A 77 -18.89 7.23 -5.21
C ILE A 77 -17.83 7.76 -6.20
N LEU A 78 -18.24 8.68 -7.08
CA LEU A 78 -17.34 9.34 -8.05
C LEU A 78 -16.21 10.10 -7.34
N ASN A 79 -16.47 10.62 -6.14
CA ASN A 79 -15.45 11.35 -5.37
C ASN A 79 -14.30 10.46 -4.86
N LEU A 80 -14.38 9.13 -5.02
CA LEU A 80 -13.28 8.20 -4.74
C LEU A 80 -12.63 7.63 -6.01
N GLU A 81 -12.94 8.17 -7.19
CA GLU A 81 -12.42 7.66 -8.47
C GLU A 81 -10.91 7.75 -8.60
N ASN A 82 -10.29 8.69 -7.86
CA ASN A 82 -8.87 8.97 -7.80
C ASN A 82 -8.13 8.20 -6.70
N TYR A 83 -8.80 7.26 -6.01
CA TYR A 83 -8.19 6.44 -4.97
C TYR A 83 -8.22 4.96 -5.36
N ARG A 84 -7.09 4.29 -5.17
CA ARG A 84 -6.96 2.83 -5.30
C ARG A 84 -6.43 2.23 -4.01
N VAL A 85 -6.89 1.04 -3.65
CA VAL A 85 -6.38 0.30 -2.49
C VAL A 85 -5.50 -0.84 -2.98
N VAL A 86 -4.29 -0.91 -2.46
CA VAL A 86 -3.29 -1.92 -2.81
C VAL A 86 -2.99 -2.77 -1.59
N GLN A 87 -3.00 -4.08 -1.76
CA GLN A 87 -2.59 -5.04 -0.74
C GLN A 87 -1.29 -5.71 -1.16
N PHE A 88 -0.31 -5.67 -0.27
CA PHE A 88 0.94 -6.39 -0.42
C PHE A 88 1.08 -7.42 0.71
N LYS A 89 1.46 -8.64 0.35
CA LYS A 89 1.82 -9.69 1.30
C LYS A 89 3.09 -10.37 0.84
N SER A 90 4.03 -10.59 1.74
CA SER A 90 5.23 -11.38 1.46
C SER A 90 5.60 -12.30 2.60
N LYS A 91 6.29 -13.38 2.27
CA LYS A 91 6.84 -14.37 3.20
C LYS A 91 8.02 -13.79 3.98
N PRO A 92 8.44 -14.46 5.06
CA PRO A 92 9.72 -14.21 5.72
C PRO A 92 10.88 -14.03 4.75
N ASN A 93 11.85 -13.19 5.11
CA ASN A 93 13.11 -13.00 4.39
C ASN A 93 12.94 -12.68 2.90
N THR A 94 12.04 -11.74 2.57
CA THR A 94 11.75 -11.38 1.16
C THR A 94 12.06 -9.91 0.85
N LEU A 95 12.29 -9.62 -0.42
CA LEU A 95 12.48 -8.29 -1.00
C LEU A 95 11.49 -8.07 -2.15
N LEU A 96 10.75 -6.95 -2.10
CA LEU A 96 10.09 -6.37 -3.27
C LEU A 96 11.11 -5.49 -3.99
N LEU A 97 11.39 -5.81 -5.25
CA LEU A 97 12.45 -5.17 -6.03
C LEU A 97 12.23 -3.67 -6.26
N PRO A 98 13.32 -2.91 -6.53
CA PRO A 98 13.26 -1.48 -6.76
C PRO A 98 12.32 -1.08 -7.89
N HIS A 99 11.36 -0.23 -7.57
CA HIS A 99 10.40 0.34 -8.53
C HIS A 99 9.91 1.71 -8.06
N HIS A 100 9.34 2.46 -8.98
CA HIS A 100 8.51 3.63 -8.66
C HIS A 100 7.13 3.44 -9.28
N ALA A 101 6.18 4.31 -8.91
CA ALA A 101 4.86 4.34 -9.51
C ALA A 101 4.44 5.78 -9.81
N ASP A 102 3.54 5.96 -10.77
CA ASP A 102 2.91 7.25 -11.07
C ASP A 102 1.72 7.54 -10.14
N ALA A 103 1.91 7.29 -8.84
CA ALA A 103 0.94 7.52 -7.77
C ALA A 103 1.64 7.85 -6.46
N ASP A 104 1.07 8.77 -5.68
CA ASP A 104 1.40 8.88 -4.26
C ASP A 104 0.88 7.63 -3.54
N PHE A 105 1.65 7.11 -2.57
CA PHE A 105 1.20 6.06 -1.68
C PHE A 105 1.18 6.53 -0.24
N LEU A 106 0.12 6.19 0.50
CA LEU A 106 0.14 6.12 1.95
C LEU A 106 0.20 4.64 2.34
N LEU A 107 1.39 4.19 2.73
CA LEU A 107 1.66 2.81 3.14
C LEU A 107 1.36 2.64 4.62
N VAL A 108 0.70 1.55 5.01
CA VAL A 108 0.45 1.16 6.41
C VAL A 108 0.82 -0.30 6.63
N VAL A 109 1.65 -0.58 7.63
CA VAL A 109 2.02 -1.94 8.05
C VAL A 109 0.92 -2.52 8.93
N LEU A 110 0.20 -3.52 8.41
CA LEU A 110 -0.90 -4.17 9.12
C LEU A 110 -0.42 -5.25 10.08
N ASN A 111 0.60 -6.01 9.69
CA ASN A 111 1.18 -7.10 10.46
C ASN A 111 2.62 -7.38 9.98
N GLY A 112 3.48 -7.78 10.91
CA GLY A 112 4.91 -8.01 10.68
C GLY A 112 5.75 -6.74 10.79
N ARG A 113 6.98 -6.83 10.27
CA ARG A 113 7.97 -5.74 10.20
C ARG A 113 8.42 -5.59 8.75
N ALA A 114 8.68 -4.35 8.33
CA ALA A 114 9.24 -4.04 7.04
C ALA A 114 10.46 -3.15 7.17
N ILE A 115 11.36 -3.21 6.20
CA ILE A 115 12.34 -2.15 5.93
C ILE A 115 11.91 -1.50 4.64
N LEU A 116 11.54 -0.22 4.71
CA LEU A 116 11.24 0.59 3.54
C LEU A 116 12.46 1.45 3.23
N THR A 117 12.98 1.35 2.01
CA THR A 117 14.04 2.23 1.55
C THR A 117 13.55 3.10 0.41
N LEU A 118 13.62 4.41 0.60
CA LEU A 118 13.35 5.43 -0.40
C LEU A 118 14.67 5.84 -1.05
N VAL A 119 14.76 5.72 -2.37
CA VAL A 119 15.94 6.06 -3.17
C VAL A 119 15.64 7.33 -3.92
N ASN A 120 16.34 8.40 -3.54
CA ASN A 120 16.30 9.71 -4.16
C ASN A 120 17.50 9.89 -5.09
N PRO A 121 17.50 10.89 -6.00
CA PRO A 121 18.63 11.14 -6.89
C PRO A 121 19.97 11.33 -6.15
N ASP A 122 19.94 12.02 -5.00
CA ASP A 122 21.14 12.42 -4.26
C ASP A 122 21.39 11.58 -2.99
N GLY A 123 20.59 10.56 -2.73
CA GLY A 123 20.72 9.79 -1.49
C GLY A 123 19.64 8.73 -1.29
N ARG A 124 19.65 8.09 -0.13
CA ARG A 124 18.62 7.12 0.26
C ARG A 124 18.31 7.21 1.74
N ASP A 125 17.06 6.95 2.07
CA ASP A 125 16.60 6.83 3.45
C ASP A 125 15.95 5.47 3.67
N SER A 126 16.44 4.75 4.68
CA SER A 126 15.90 3.45 5.07
C SER A 126 15.20 3.57 6.42
N TYR A 127 14.00 3.00 6.53
CA TYR A 127 13.16 3.07 7.72
C TYR A 127 12.69 1.68 8.13
N ILE A 128 12.79 1.37 9.42
CA ILE A 128 12.18 0.18 10.01
C ILE A 128 10.73 0.51 10.35
N LEU A 129 9.80 -0.19 9.71
CA LEU A 129 8.37 -0.03 9.93
C LEU A 129 7.82 -1.27 10.64
N GLU A 130 7.28 -1.08 11.83
CA GLU A 130 6.57 -2.12 12.58
C GLU A 130 5.06 -1.99 12.39
N GLN A 131 4.30 -2.96 12.90
CA GLN A 131 2.84 -2.90 12.90
C GLN A 131 2.31 -1.55 13.40
N GLY A 132 1.37 -0.98 12.63
CA GLY A 132 0.78 0.33 12.90
C GLY A 132 1.61 1.52 12.41
N HIS A 133 2.82 1.32 11.86
CA HIS A 133 3.52 2.41 11.18
C HIS A 133 2.88 2.73 9.83
N ALA A 134 2.83 4.01 9.52
CA ALA A 134 2.45 4.56 8.24
C ALA A 134 3.57 5.45 7.67
N GLN A 135 3.69 5.49 6.35
CA GLN A 135 4.63 6.35 5.64
C GLN A 135 4.03 6.79 4.30
N LYS A 136 4.10 8.08 3.98
CA LYS A 136 3.86 8.59 2.63
C LYS A 136 5.08 8.31 1.76
N ILE A 137 4.84 7.75 0.57
CA ILE A 137 5.82 7.58 -0.50
C ILE A 137 5.34 8.47 -1.65
N PRO A 138 6.05 9.57 -1.95
CA PRO A 138 5.67 10.44 -3.06
C PRO A 138 5.68 9.72 -4.41
N ALA A 139 4.84 10.20 -5.34
CA ALA A 139 4.82 9.71 -6.71
C ALA A 139 6.19 9.82 -7.38
N GLY A 140 6.59 8.78 -8.12
CA GLY A 140 7.89 8.73 -8.80
C GLY A 140 9.09 8.40 -7.89
N THR A 141 8.93 8.36 -6.56
CA THR A 141 10.00 7.92 -5.67
C THR A 141 10.31 6.45 -5.92
N THR A 142 11.58 6.14 -6.22
CA THR A 142 12.02 4.74 -6.30
C THR A 142 12.13 4.18 -4.90
N PHE A 143 11.51 3.04 -4.64
CA PHE A 143 11.61 2.38 -3.36
C PHE A 143 11.69 0.86 -3.52
N PHE A 144 12.21 0.22 -2.49
CA PHE A 144 12.14 -1.22 -2.32
C PHE A 144 11.75 -1.54 -0.89
N LEU A 145 11.24 -2.76 -0.67
CA LEU A 145 10.70 -3.16 0.61
C LEU A 145 11.19 -4.55 1.01
N VAL A 146 11.69 -4.69 2.22
CA VAL A 146 12.18 -5.97 2.77
C VAL A 146 11.26 -6.43 3.89
N ASN A 147 10.91 -7.71 3.91
CA ASN A 147 10.46 -8.40 5.12
C ASN A 147 11.69 -9.03 5.81
N PRO A 148 12.21 -8.45 6.90
CA PRO A 148 13.39 -8.97 7.58
C PRO A 148 13.08 -10.08 8.58
N ASN A 149 11.80 -10.40 8.83
CA ASN A 149 11.43 -11.41 9.81
C ASN A 149 11.69 -12.81 9.28
N ASP A 150 12.10 -13.71 10.18
CA ASP A 150 12.38 -15.12 9.87
C ASP A 150 11.12 -16.01 9.88
N ASN A 151 10.10 -15.63 10.64
CA ASN A 151 8.93 -16.48 10.90
C ASN A 151 7.59 -15.83 10.54
N ASP A 152 7.55 -14.49 10.46
CA ASP A 152 6.31 -13.76 10.25
C ASP A 152 6.19 -13.24 8.83
N ASN A 153 5.00 -13.43 8.26
CA ASN A 153 4.65 -12.78 7.00
C ASN A 153 4.52 -11.28 7.20
N LEU A 154 4.86 -10.51 6.17
CA LEU A 154 4.59 -9.08 6.14
C LEU A 154 3.27 -8.84 5.42
N ARG A 155 2.41 -8.00 6.02
CA ARG A 155 1.15 -7.55 5.40
C ARG A 155 1.08 -6.04 5.44
N ILE A 156 0.93 -5.46 4.26
CA ILE A 156 0.85 -4.02 4.05
C ILE A 156 -0.40 -3.69 3.26
N ILE A 157 -0.98 -2.55 3.60
CA ILE A 157 -2.00 -1.90 2.77
C ILE A 157 -1.49 -0.54 2.35
N LYS A 158 -1.81 -0.14 1.11
CA LYS A 158 -1.48 1.18 0.60
C LYS A 158 -2.75 1.83 0.06
N LEU A 159 -2.98 3.08 0.43
CA LEU A 159 -3.82 3.96 -0.36
C LEU A 159 -2.95 4.54 -1.47
N ALA A 160 -3.38 4.40 -2.71
CA ALA A 160 -2.70 4.93 -3.89
C ALA A 160 -3.55 6.06 -4.49
N ILE A 161 -2.90 7.17 -4.80
CA ILE A 161 -3.50 8.37 -5.39
C ILE A 161 -2.78 8.60 -6.73
N PRO A 162 -3.32 8.09 -7.84
CA PRO A 162 -2.69 8.22 -9.15
C PRO A 162 -2.56 9.67 -9.62
N VAL A 163 -1.44 10.00 -10.27
CA VAL A 163 -1.15 11.36 -10.75
C VAL A 163 -1.64 11.59 -12.18
N ASN A 164 -1.41 10.62 -13.07
CA ASN A 164 -1.67 10.79 -14.50
C ASN A 164 -3.12 10.52 -14.90
N ASN A 165 -3.69 9.43 -14.37
CA ASN A 165 -5.05 9.01 -14.65
C ASN A 165 -5.73 8.68 -13.33
N PRO A 166 -6.86 9.33 -12.98
CA PRO A 166 -7.47 9.16 -11.66
C PRO A 166 -7.74 7.69 -11.33
N HIS A 167 -8.07 6.89 -12.34
CA HIS A 167 -8.56 5.53 -12.13
C HIS A 167 -7.46 4.47 -12.02
N ARG A 168 -6.22 4.76 -12.42
CA ARG A 168 -5.16 3.74 -12.52
C ARG A 168 -3.78 4.34 -12.36
N PHE A 169 -2.92 3.55 -11.77
CA PHE A 169 -1.48 3.79 -11.71
C PHE A 169 -0.75 2.58 -12.28
N GLN A 170 0.50 2.76 -12.62
CA GLN A 170 1.42 1.78 -13.14
C GLN A 170 2.66 1.71 -12.23
N ASN A 171 3.15 0.50 -12.00
CA ASN A 171 4.47 0.31 -11.40
C ASN A 171 5.52 0.20 -12.51
N PHE A 172 6.62 0.92 -12.34
CA PHE A 172 7.78 0.94 -13.24
C PHE A 172 8.96 0.31 -12.50
N PHE A 173 9.24 -0.95 -12.83
CA PHE A 173 10.30 -1.73 -12.22
C PHE A 173 11.64 -1.47 -12.92
N LEU A 174 12.67 -1.21 -12.13
CA LEU A 174 14.04 -1.03 -12.63
C LEU A 174 14.74 -2.37 -12.85
N SER A 175 14.39 -3.40 -12.08
CA SER A 175 14.94 -4.74 -12.20
C SER A 175 14.53 -5.41 -13.51
N SER A 176 15.36 -6.30 -14.01
CA SER A 176 15.02 -7.21 -15.12
C SER A 176 14.86 -8.62 -14.56
N THR A 177 13.67 -9.20 -14.70
CA THR A 177 13.31 -10.51 -14.17
C THR A 177 12.54 -11.32 -15.22
N GLU A 178 12.33 -12.61 -14.98
CA GLU A 178 11.59 -13.44 -15.93
C GLU A 178 10.13 -12.96 -16.10
N ALA A 179 9.54 -12.42 -15.03
CA ALA A 179 8.16 -11.93 -15.04
C ALA A 179 8.01 -10.51 -15.61
N GLN A 180 9.06 -9.69 -15.64
CA GLN A 180 8.96 -8.31 -16.13
C GLN A 180 10.31 -7.73 -16.58
N GLN A 181 10.27 -6.91 -17.62
CA GLN A 181 11.44 -6.22 -18.15
C GLN A 181 11.64 -4.86 -17.47
N SER A 182 12.91 -4.53 -17.22
CA SER A 182 13.30 -3.19 -16.76
C SER A 182 12.79 -2.11 -17.71
N TYR A 183 12.26 -1.01 -17.16
CA TYR A 183 11.81 0.11 -18.00
C TYR A 183 12.93 0.73 -18.84
N LEU A 184 14.20 0.53 -18.49
CA LEU A 184 15.35 0.98 -19.29
C LEU A 184 15.40 0.31 -20.67
N ARG A 185 14.76 -0.86 -20.83
CA ARG A 185 14.66 -1.54 -22.13
C ARG A 185 13.80 -0.79 -23.15
N GLY A 186 13.02 0.21 -22.70
CA GLY A 186 12.26 1.09 -23.58
C GLY A 186 13.13 2.04 -24.42
N PHE A 187 14.41 2.23 -24.07
CA PHE A 187 15.33 3.09 -24.81
C PHE A 187 16.05 2.33 -25.94
N SER A 188 16.42 3.06 -27.00
CA SER A 188 17.19 2.48 -28.10
C SER A 188 18.63 2.17 -27.67
N LYS A 189 19.27 1.21 -28.36
CA LYS A 189 20.66 0.80 -28.07
C LYS A 189 21.61 2.00 -28.05
N ASN A 190 21.54 2.85 -29.08
CA ASN A 190 22.38 4.04 -29.19
C ASN A 190 22.20 5.01 -28.00
N ILE A 191 20.98 5.14 -27.46
CA ILE A 191 20.72 5.98 -26.28
C ILE A 191 21.32 5.34 -25.03
N LEU A 192 21.15 4.03 -24.86
CA LEU A 192 21.73 3.31 -23.72
C LEU A 192 23.26 3.37 -23.75
N GLU A 193 23.89 3.10 -24.90
CA GLU A 193 25.34 3.17 -25.07
C GLU A 193 25.87 4.59 -24.75
N ALA A 194 25.22 5.62 -25.28
CA ALA A 194 25.61 7.00 -25.01
C ALA A 194 25.37 7.43 -23.55
N SER A 195 24.37 6.86 -22.87
CA SER A 195 24.01 7.22 -21.49
C SER A 195 24.88 6.52 -20.45
N PHE A 196 25.21 5.25 -20.69
CA PHE A 196 26.04 4.43 -19.80
C PHE A 196 27.53 4.47 -20.13
N ASP A 197 27.91 5.06 -21.26
CA ASP A 197 29.30 5.11 -21.76
C ASP A 197 29.94 3.70 -21.81
N SER A 198 29.18 2.74 -22.34
CA SER A 198 29.55 1.32 -22.42
C SER A 198 28.90 0.70 -23.65
N ASP A 199 29.47 -0.38 -24.17
CA ASP A 199 28.91 -1.10 -25.31
C ASP A 199 27.59 -1.79 -24.93
N PHE A 200 26.65 -1.87 -25.87
CA PHE A 200 25.34 -2.44 -25.57
C PHE A 200 25.41 -3.89 -25.09
N LYS A 201 26.42 -4.65 -25.53
CA LYS A 201 26.60 -6.05 -25.12
C LYS A 201 26.95 -6.14 -23.64
N GLU A 202 27.82 -5.27 -23.12
CA GLU A 202 28.07 -5.16 -21.69
C GLU A 202 26.83 -4.73 -20.91
N ILE A 203 26.12 -3.68 -21.37
CA ILE A 203 24.87 -3.20 -20.74
C ILE A 203 23.84 -4.32 -20.65
N ASP A 204 23.63 -5.05 -21.76
CA ASP A 204 22.65 -6.13 -21.84
C ASP A 204 23.00 -7.28 -20.90
N ARG A 205 24.27 -7.70 -20.89
CA ARG A 205 24.76 -8.76 -20.00
C ARG A 205 24.61 -8.42 -18.51
N VAL A 206 24.79 -7.15 -18.13
CA VAL A 206 24.83 -6.73 -16.71
C VAL A 206 23.45 -6.31 -16.20
N LEU A 207 22.67 -5.55 -16.96
CA LEU A 207 21.40 -4.97 -16.50
C LEU A 207 20.17 -5.79 -16.88
N PHE A 208 20.20 -6.48 -18.03
CA PHE A 208 19.04 -7.18 -18.57
C PHE A 208 19.18 -8.70 -18.52
N GLY A 209 20.41 -9.21 -18.61
CA GLY A 209 20.77 -10.62 -18.49
C GLY A 209 20.36 -11.50 -19.66
N GLU A 210 20.06 -10.95 -20.85
CA GLU A 210 19.55 -11.73 -21.99
C GLU A 210 20.62 -12.61 -22.67
N GLU A 211 21.89 -12.18 -22.77
CA GLU A 211 22.95 -13.04 -23.36
C GLU A 211 23.16 -14.36 -22.59
N ARG A 212 22.83 -14.40 -21.29
CA ARG A 212 22.95 -15.62 -20.46
C ARG A 212 21.81 -16.61 -20.69
N GLN A 213 20.66 -16.15 -21.20
CA GLN A 213 19.51 -17.01 -21.49
C GLN A 213 19.75 -17.94 -22.70
N GLN A 214 20.72 -17.63 -23.56
CA GLN A 214 20.93 -18.35 -24.83
C GLN A 214 22.07 -19.37 -24.83
N GLN A 215 22.96 -19.40 -23.83
CA GLN A 215 24.18 -20.23 -23.88
C GLN A 215 24.38 -21.22 -22.72
N HIS A 216 23.76 -21.03 -21.56
CA HIS A 216 23.80 -22.02 -20.48
C HIS A 216 22.44 -22.08 -19.80
N GLY A 217 21.83 -23.27 -19.80
CA GLY A 217 20.70 -23.53 -18.92
C GLY A 217 21.11 -23.30 -17.47
N GLU A 218 20.27 -22.56 -16.75
CA GLU A 218 20.26 -22.48 -15.27
C GLU A 218 21.32 -21.60 -14.58
N GLU A 219 21.53 -20.35 -15.03
CA GLU A 219 21.87 -19.28 -14.07
C GLU A 219 20.71 -18.29 -13.94
N SER A 220 19.88 -18.55 -12.91
CA SER A 220 18.54 -18.02 -12.66
C SER A 220 18.50 -16.50 -12.58
N GLN A 221 17.80 -15.87 -13.52
CA GLN A 221 17.20 -14.57 -13.23
C GLN A 221 16.20 -14.75 -12.09
N GLU A 222 15.98 -13.70 -11.32
CA GLU A 222 14.94 -13.73 -10.30
C GLU A 222 13.58 -14.01 -10.95
N GLU A 223 12.82 -14.96 -10.41
CA GLU A 223 11.55 -15.44 -10.99
C GLU A 223 10.50 -14.31 -11.12
N GLY A 224 10.65 -13.23 -10.35
CA GLY A 224 9.81 -12.05 -10.49
C GLY A 224 10.16 -10.95 -9.50
N VAL A 225 9.19 -10.09 -9.18
CA VAL A 225 9.46 -8.84 -8.44
C VAL A 225 9.51 -9.01 -6.92
N ILE A 226 9.19 -10.19 -6.40
CA ILE A 226 9.31 -10.54 -4.98
C ILE A 226 10.27 -11.72 -4.88
N VAL A 227 11.38 -11.55 -4.18
CA VAL A 227 12.44 -12.57 -4.08
C VAL A 227 12.84 -12.85 -2.66
N GLU A 228 13.46 -14.01 -2.45
CA GLU A 228 14.04 -14.40 -1.18
C GLU A 228 15.44 -13.81 -1.01
N LEU A 229 15.73 -13.34 0.20
CA LEU A 229 17.03 -12.85 0.60
C LEU A 229 17.66 -13.79 1.64
N LYS A 230 18.98 -13.92 1.57
CA LYS A 230 19.76 -14.53 2.66
C LYS A 230 19.83 -13.58 3.85
N ARG A 231 19.99 -14.15 5.05
CA ARG A 231 20.08 -13.38 6.30
C ARG A 231 21.21 -12.36 6.29
N GLU A 232 22.33 -12.66 5.65
CA GLU A 232 23.47 -11.76 5.54
C GLU A 232 23.11 -10.52 4.72
N GLN A 233 22.37 -10.68 3.62
CA GLN A 233 21.91 -9.57 2.79
C GLN A 233 20.94 -8.67 3.56
N ILE A 234 20.01 -9.29 4.31
CA ILE A 234 19.07 -8.55 5.18
C ILE A 234 19.83 -7.76 6.25
N ARG A 235 20.86 -8.34 6.88
CA ARG A 235 21.68 -7.64 7.88
C ARG A 235 22.35 -6.40 7.32
N GLU A 236 22.90 -6.46 6.10
CA GLU A 236 23.50 -5.27 5.47
C GLU A 236 22.46 -4.18 5.21
N LEU A 237 21.22 -4.53 4.83
CA LEU A 237 20.14 -3.57 4.61
C LEU A 237 19.64 -2.95 5.93
N ILE A 238 19.59 -3.72 7.02
CA ILE A 238 19.17 -3.24 8.35
C ILE A 238 20.14 -2.20 8.93
N LYS A 239 21.46 -2.37 8.74
CA LYS A 239 22.49 -1.53 9.40
C LYS A 239 22.28 -0.02 9.17
N HIS A 240 21.71 0.36 8.05
CA HIS A 240 21.51 1.75 7.66
C HIS A 240 20.07 2.23 7.85
N ALA A 241 19.19 1.39 8.40
CA ALA A 241 17.79 1.71 8.61
C ALA A 241 17.57 2.44 9.94
N LYS A 242 16.86 3.56 9.88
CA LYS A 242 16.43 4.35 11.03
C LYS A 242 15.27 3.62 11.72
N SER A 243 15.37 3.45 13.03
CA SER A 243 14.27 2.97 13.87
C SER A 243 13.40 4.14 14.36
N SER A 244 12.25 3.79 14.95
CA SER A 244 11.27 4.78 15.33
C SER A 244 11.79 5.83 16.33
N SER A 245 11.43 7.10 16.12
CA SER A 245 11.74 8.24 16.97
C SER A 245 10.46 8.83 17.60
N ARG A 246 10.54 9.36 18.83
CA ARG A 246 9.36 9.98 19.47
C ARG A 246 8.91 11.30 18.80
N LYS A 247 9.65 11.84 17.83
CA LYS A 247 9.34 13.11 17.15
C LYS A 247 8.70 12.94 15.76
N GLU A 248 8.43 11.70 15.37
CA GLU A 248 7.88 11.32 14.07
C GLU A 248 6.58 12.04 13.67
N LEU A 249 5.69 12.29 14.63
CA LEU A 249 4.33 12.73 14.31
C LEU A 249 4.29 14.06 13.55
N SER A 250 5.23 14.96 13.80
CA SER A 250 5.33 16.27 13.14
C SER A 250 6.30 16.28 11.95
N SER A 251 6.90 15.15 11.60
CA SER A 251 7.87 15.06 10.51
C SER A 251 7.18 14.97 9.16
N GLN A 252 7.74 15.67 8.18
CA GLN A 252 7.30 15.60 6.78
C GLN A 252 7.73 14.30 6.10
N ASP A 253 8.84 13.71 6.55
CA ASP A 253 9.53 12.65 5.81
C ASP A 253 9.75 11.36 6.63
N GLU A 254 9.55 11.40 7.96
CA GLU A 254 9.69 10.21 8.82
C GLU A 254 8.38 9.44 8.97
N PRO A 255 8.45 8.10 9.11
CA PRO A 255 7.26 7.29 9.35
C PRO A 255 6.67 7.62 10.70
N PHE A 256 5.38 7.35 10.89
CA PHE A 256 4.71 7.60 12.15
C PHE A 256 3.80 6.42 12.52
N ASN A 257 3.69 6.09 13.80
CA ASN A 257 2.86 4.98 14.26
C ASN A 257 1.52 5.45 14.82
N LEU A 258 0.41 4.88 14.32
CA LEU A 258 -0.95 5.16 14.82
C LEU A 258 -1.10 4.85 16.31
N ARG A 259 -0.41 3.81 16.80
CA ARG A 259 -0.53 3.30 18.17
C ARG A 259 0.38 3.99 19.18
N ASN A 260 1.28 4.88 18.73
CA ASN A 260 2.14 5.65 19.63
C ASN A 260 1.38 6.77 20.36
N ASN A 261 0.18 7.13 19.90
CA ASN A 261 -0.69 8.10 20.55
C ASN A 261 -1.74 7.42 21.43
N ASN A 262 -2.25 8.16 22.42
CA ASN A 262 -3.40 7.70 23.19
C ASN A 262 -4.62 7.53 22.26
N PRO A 263 -5.41 6.45 22.44
CA PRO A 263 -6.63 6.25 21.69
C PRO A 263 -7.63 7.38 21.97
N ILE A 264 -8.39 7.79 20.95
CA ILE A 264 -9.45 8.81 21.07
C ILE A 264 -10.70 8.25 21.77
N TYR A 265 -10.90 6.94 21.69
CA TYR A 265 -11.89 6.21 22.48
C TYR A 265 -11.25 4.95 23.04
N SER A 266 -11.47 4.69 24.32
CA SER A 266 -10.94 3.50 25.00
C SER A 266 -11.92 3.06 26.07
N ASN A 267 -12.36 1.81 25.99
CA ASN A 267 -13.13 1.15 27.02
C ASN A 267 -12.66 -0.30 27.17
N LYS A 268 -13.30 -1.07 28.05
CA LYS A 268 -12.95 -2.48 28.29
C LYS A 268 -13.19 -3.39 27.08
N PHE A 269 -13.88 -2.93 26.04
CA PHE A 269 -14.27 -3.71 24.86
C PHE A 269 -13.51 -3.33 23.59
N GLY A 270 -12.73 -2.25 23.62
CA GLY A 270 -12.05 -1.79 22.43
C GLY A 270 -11.32 -0.47 22.58
N ARG A 271 -10.49 -0.18 21.58
CA ARG A 271 -9.66 1.03 21.49
C ARG A 271 -9.67 1.57 20.07
N TRP A 272 -9.88 2.87 19.91
CA TRP A 272 -9.79 3.57 18.64
C TRP A 272 -8.61 4.53 18.66
N TYR A 273 -7.61 4.27 17.83
CA TYR A 273 -6.48 5.14 17.55
C TYR A 273 -6.70 5.93 16.26
N GLU A 274 -6.42 7.23 16.26
CA GLU A 274 -6.62 8.09 15.09
C GLU A 274 -5.55 9.18 15.00
N ILE A 275 -5.09 9.43 13.78
CA ILE A 275 -4.22 10.56 13.44
C ILE A 275 -4.88 11.32 12.30
N THR A 276 -5.13 12.61 12.54
CA THR A 276 -5.79 13.51 11.58
C THR A 276 -4.76 14.36 10.81
N PRO A 277 -5.15 14.93 9.66
CA PRO A 277 -4.36 15.90 8.89
C PRO A 277 -3.72 17.03 9.73
N GLU A 278 -4.39 17.50 10.78
CA GLU A 278 -3.88 18.60 11.61
C GLU A 278 -2.67 18.19 12.47
N ARG A 279 -2.50 16.88 12.70
CA ARG A 279 -1.46 16.34 13.59
C ARG A 279 -0.23 15.84 12.85
N ASN A 280 -0.36 15.45 11.59
CA ASN A 280 0.74 14.93 10.80
C ASN A 280 0.75 15.57 9.40
N PRO A 281 1.88 16.11 8.96
CA PRO A 281 1.90 16.86 7.72
C PRO A 281 1.83 16.00 6.45
N GLN A 282 2.28 14.73 6.49
CA GLN A 282 2.10 13.81 5.36
C GLN A 282 0.61 13.54 5.11
N LEU A 283 -0.16 13.38 6.18
CA LEU A 283 -1.61 13.26 6.13
C LEU A 283 -2.31 14.54 5.69
N LYS A 284 -1.77 15.70 6.09
CA LYS A 284 -2.24 17.01 5.65
C LYS A 284 -2.14 17.21 4.15
N ASP A 285 -1.02 16.81 3.58
CA ASP A 285 -0.78 16.94 2.14
C ASP A 285 -1.73 16.07 1.31
N LEU A 286 -2.11 14.90 1.83
CA LEU A 286 -3.07 14.01 1.18
C LEU A 286 -4.54 14.31 1.50
N ASP A 287 -4.82 15.20 2.45
CA ASP A 287 -6.14 15.45 3.05
C ASP A 287 -6.85 14.16 3.51
N VAL A 288 -6.11 13.30 4.21
CA VAL A 288 -6.59 11.98 4.69
C VAL A 288 -6.31 11.83 6.19
N PHE A 289 -7.24 11.26 6.95
CA PHE A 289 -6.97 10.76 8.31
C PHE A 289 -6.83 9.24 8.28
N ILE A 290 -6.10 8.69 9.25
CA ILE A 290 -5.96 7.25 9.42
C ILE A 290 -6.38 6.82 10.81
N SER A 291 -7.10 5.70 10.86
CA SER A 291 -7.68 5.17 12.09
C SER A 291 -7.44 3.67 12.19
N SER A 292 -7.14 3.19 13.40
CA SER A 292 -7.03 1.79 13.76
C SER A 292 -7.94 1.51 14.94
N VAL A 293 -8.84 0.54 14.78
CA VAL A 293 -9.82 0.18 15.81
C VAL A 293 -9.61 -1.28 16.21
N ASP A 294 -9.39 -1.49 17.50
CA ASP A 294 -9.38 -2.80 18.14
C ASP A 294 -10.72 -3.02 18.83
N MET A 295 -11.33 -4.18 18.63
CA MET A 295 -12.59 -4.57 19.26
C MET A 295 -12.50 -6.01 19.75
N GLU A 296 -13.03 -6.27 20.94
CA GLU A 296 -13.20 -7.63 21.47
C GLU A 296 -14.36 -8.36 20.76
N GLU A 297 -14.29 -9.68 20.73
CA GLU A 297 -15.08 -10.59 19.89
C GLU A 297 -16.63 -10.51 20.08
N VAL A 298 -17.12 -9.81 21.11
CA VAL A 298 -18.51 -9.96 21.60
C VAL A 298 -19.42 -8.75 21.31
N GLU A 299 -18.95 -7.62 20.76
CA GLU A 299 -19.83 -6.44 20.62
C GLU A 299 -19.77 -5.63 19.31
N HIS A 300 -20.90 -4.97 19.06
CA HIS A 300 -21.18 -4.09 17.94
C HIS A 300 -20.60 -2.69 18.17
N PHE A 301 -20.04 -2.09 17.12
CA PHE A 301 -19.64 -0.69 17.13
C PHE A 301 -20.90 0.19 17.22
N PHE A 302 -21.02 1.02 18.26
CA PHE A 302 -22.13 1.96 18.38
C PHE A 302 -22.17 2.88 17.14
N LEU A 303 -23.38 3.18 16.65
CA LEU A 303 -23.59 3.99 15.44
C LEU A 303 -22.81 5.31 15.55
N HIS A 304 -21.75 5.45 14.78
CA HIS A 304 -20.96 6.68 14.67
C HIS A 304 -21.01 7.14 13.21
N LEU A 305 -21.41 8.40 13.01
CA LEU A 305 -21.48 9.04 11.70
C LEU A 305 -20.24 9.91 11.53
N THR A 306 -19.37 9.52 10.61
CA THR A 306 -18.20 10.30 10.19
C THR A 306 -18.35 10.62 8.71
N ARG A 307 -17.76 11.73 8.26
CA ARG A 307 -18.07 12.34 6.96
C ARG A 307 -17.57 11.55 5.74
N LEU A 308 -16.68 10.57 5.92
CA LEU A 308 -16.35 9.46 5.00
C LEU A 308 -15.36 8.53 5.74
N ILE A 309 -15.55 7.21 5.77
CA ILE A 309 -14.55 6.25 6.28
C ILE A 309 -14.33 5.15 5.24
N LEU A 310 -13.09 4.93 4.84
CA LEU A 310 -12.66 3.71 4.16
C LEU A 310 -12.23 2.69 5.23
N TYR A 311 -13.09 1.72 5.53
CA TYR A 311 -12.78 0.64 6.48
C TYR A 311 -12.16 -0.55 5.73
N LEU A 312 -10.89 -0.86 6.03
CA LEU A 312 -10.21 -2.04 5.50
C LEU A 312 -9.94 -2.99 6.68
N PRO A 313 -10.70 -4.09 6.82
CA PRO A 313 -10.57 -4.97 7.97
C PRO A 313 -9.17 -5.60 8.04
N ILE A 314 -8.54 -5.47 9.21
CA ILE A 314 -7.26 -6.08 9.57
C ILE A 314 -7.57 -7.46 10.15
N LEU A 315 -7.38 -8.53 9.37
CA LEU A 315 -7.32 -9.89 9.94
C LEU A 315 -5.98 -10.01 10.70
N PHE A 316 -5.98 -10.45 11.96
CA PHE A 316 -4.76 -10.85 12.67
C PHE A 316 -4.20 -12.16 12.11
#